data_AF-A0A932K4V7-F1
#
_entry.id   AF-A0A932K4V7-F1
#
_cell.length_a   1.000
_cell.length_b   1.000
_cell.length_c   1.000
_cell.angle_alpha   90.00
_cell.angle_beta   90.00
_cell.angle_gamma   90.00
#
_symmetry.space_group_name_H-M   'P 1'
#
loop_
_entity.id
_entity.type
_entity.pdbx_description
1 polymer ?
#
loop_
_entity_poly.entity_id
_entity_poly.type
_entity_poly.pdbx_seq_one_letter_code
_entity_poly.pdbx_strand_id
1 'polypeptide(L)'
;MTLIQRMTRLFKADLHGVLDCLEEPEEVVKQTIRDMEEALTNKEQTLTELHAALQRLAADETAVTRAAQEIEHRIDLCFQAGNEVLAKHFIRQRLETERRAKQLARAVEEIQARRVALEHTIAEQREQLAAVVQQLNMFTETRQRQAGATSAFVPGQGGAVITDDDVEVAFLEEKRRRAGSAQAG
;
A
#
# COMPACT_ATOMS: atom_id res chain seq x y z
N MET A 1 10.81 5.41 -8.70
CA MET A 1 9.93 4.21 -8.75
C MET A 1 10.65 2.93 -9.21
N THR A 2 11.91 2.67 -8.86
CA THR A 2 12.60 1.42 -9.25
C THR A 2 13.53 0.83 -8.17
N LEU A 3 14.00 1.62 -7.20
CA LEU A 3 14.75 1.09 -6.06
C LEU A 3 13.86 0.28 -5.11
N ILE A 4 12.68 0.82 -4.77
CA ILE A 4 11.78 0.23 -3.76
C ILE A 4 11.32 -1.17 -4.19
N GLN A 5 10.83 -1.34 -5.42
CA GLN A 5 10.43 -2.67 -5.94
C GLN A 5 11.60 -3.66 -6.06
N ARG A 6 12.82 -3.17 -6.34
CA ARG A 6 14.02 -4.03 -6.37
C ARG A 6 14.38 -4.48 -4.97
N MET A 7 14.38 -3.56 -4.00
CA MET A 7 14.60 -3.89 -2.60
C MET A 7 13.54 -4.89 -2.11
N THR A 8 12.24 -4.68 -2.33
CA THR A 8 11.20 -5.66 -1.90
C THR A 8 11.35 -7.04 -2.55
N ARG A 9 11.85 -7.12 -3.80
CA ARG A 9 12.18 -8.41 -4.45
C ARG A 9 13.44 -9.05 -3.87
N LEU A 10 14.45 -8.26 -3.53
CA LEU A 10 15.66 -8.71 -2.85
C LEU A 10 15.36 -9.17 -1.41
N PHE A 11 14.47 -8.47 -0.68
CA PHE A 11 13.95 -8.85 0.64
C PHE A 11 13.24 -10.21 0.64
N LYS A 12 12.64 -10.61 -0.48
CA LYS A 12 11.88 -11.86 -0.60
C LYS A 12 12.74 -13.07 -0.98
N ALA A 13 13.99 -12.86 -1.44
CA ALA A 13 14.80 -13.91 -2.03
C ALA A 13 16.10 -14.21 -1.26
N ASP A 14 16.82 -13.20 -0.76
CA ASP A 14 18.09 -13.45 -0.05
C ASP A 14 18.60 -12.18 0.64
N LEU A 15 18.35 -12.05 1.95
CA LEU A 15 18.86 -10.94 2.77
C LEU A 15 20.15 -11.26 3.51
N HIS A 16 20.53 -12.54 3.59
CA HIS A 16 21.72 -12.93 4.34
C HIS A 16 23.02 -12.43 3.67
N GLY A 17 23.06 -12.33 2.32
CA GLY A 17 24.31 -11.98 1.62
C GLY A 17 24.40 -10.55 1.06
N VAL A 18 23.28 -9.83 0.92
CA VAL A 18 23.27 -8.51 0.23
C VAL A 18 23.24 -7.34 1.21
N LEU A 19 22.74 -7.53 2.44
CA LEU A 19 22.84 -6.50 3.49
C LEU A 19 24.24 -6.42 4.10
N ASP A 20 25.00 -7.50 4.13
CA ASP A 20 26.37 -7.54 4.67
C ASP A 20 27.36 -6.69 3.85
N CYS A 21 27.01 -6.34 2.61
CA CYS A 21 27.83 -5.47 1.75
C CYS A 21 27.48 -3.97 1.85
N LEU A 22 26.45 -3.59 2.62
CA LEU A 22 26.07 -2.20 2.83
C LEU A 22 26.52 -1.78 4.24
N GLU A 23 27.31 -0.72 4.34
CA GLU A 23 27.86 -0.21 5.62
C GLU A 23 26.74 0.23 6.61
N GLU A 24 25.57 0.67 6.11
CA GLU A 24 24.42 1.13 6.92
C GLU A 24 23.05 0.77 6.29
N PRO A 25 22.62 -0.50 6.31
CA PRO A 25 21.38 -0.92 5.65
C PRO A 25 20.13 -0.53 6.45
N GLU A 26 20.25 -0.30 7.76
CA GLU A 26 19.12 0.02 8.65
C GLU A 26 18.49 1.39 8.34
N GLU A 27 19.31 2.40 8.03
CA GLU A 27 18.82 3.76 7.76
C GLU A 27 18.05 3.84 6.44
N VAL A 28 18.49 3.11 5.41
CA VAL A 28 17.79 3.04 4.11
C VAL A 28 16.42 2.38 4.26
N VAL A 29 16.31 1.33 5.09
CA VAL A 29 15.03 0.65 5.35
C VAL A 29 14.10 1.54 6.16
N LYS A 30 14.59 2.22 7.21
CA LYS A 30 13.79 3.20 7.96
C LYS A 30 13.28 4.32 7.07
N GLN A 31 14.11 4.83 6.15
CA GLN A 31 13.67 5.83 5.18
C GLN A 31 12.60 5.28 4.25
N THR A 32 12.76 4.04 3.77
CA THR A 32 11.76 3.37 2.93
C THR A 32 10.42 3.21 3.65
N ILE A 33 10.44 2.86 4.95
CA ILE A 33 9.22 2.77 5.76
C ILE A 33 8.54 4.15 5.83
N ARG A 34 9.29 5.22 6.11
CA ARG A 34 8.73 6.59 6.15
C ARG A 34 8.11 6.99 4.81
N ASP A 35 8.78 6.72 3.70
CA ASP A 35 8.26 7.00 2.35
C ASP A 35 6.96 6.21 2.07
N MET A 36 6.88 4.96 2.56
CA MET A 36 5.68 4.12 2.44
C MET A 36 4.53 4.63 3.34
N GLU A 37 4.81 5.08 4.56
CA GLU A 37 3.85 5.69 5.49
C GLU A 37 3.28 7.00 4.92
N GLU A 38 4.14 7.84 4.32
CA GLU A 38 3.72 9.08 3.67
C GLU A 38 2.82 8.78 2.45
N ALA A 39 3.22 7.83 1.60
CA ALA A 39 2.42 7.40 0.47
C ALA A 39 1.05 6.82 0.91
N LEU A 40 1.01 6.12 2.03
CA LEU A 40 -0.23 5.59 2.62
C LEU A 40 -1.13 6.72 3.10
N THR A 41 -0.56 7.68 3.84
CA THR A 41 -1.28 8.86 4.35
C THR A 41 -1.92 9.66 3.19
N ASN A 42 -1.18 9.88 2.11
CA ASN A 42 -1.70 10.55 0.91
C ASN A 42 -2.87 9.80 0.27
N LYS A 43 -2.81 8.47 0.24
CA LYS A 43 -3.92 7.64 -0.27
C LYS A 43 -5.13 7.66 0.66
N GLU A 44 -4.92 7.66 1.97
CA GLU A 44 -6.00 7.80 2.95
C GLU A 44 -6.71 9.14 2.81
N GLN A 45 -5.97 10.23 2.59
CA GLN A 45 -6.56 11.55 2.26
C GLN A 45 -7.37 11.49 0.95
N THR A 46 -6.84 10.85 -0.08
CA THR A 46 -7.59 10.66 -1.34
C THR A 46 -8.89 9.87 -1.10
N LEU A 47 -8.85 8.88 -0.20
CA LEU A 47 -10.02 8.07 0.16
C LEU A 47 -11.08 8.91 0.90
N THR A 48 -10.68 9.78 1.82
CA THR A 48 -11.62 10.68 2.52
C THR A 48 -12.25 11.68 1.55
N GLU A 49 -11.49 12.20 0.58
CA GLU A 49 -12.02 13.05 -0.50
C GLU A 49 -13.06 12.31 -1.36
N LEU A 50 -12.78 11.06 -1.76
CA LEU A 50 -13.73 10.23 -2.49
C LEU A 50 -15.00 9.95 -1.66
N HIS A 51 -14.86 9.74 -0.36
CA HIS A 51 -16.00 9.55 0.54
C HIS A 51 -16.89 10.81 0.60
N ALA A 52 -16.27 11.98 0.74
CA ALA A 52 -16.99 13.26 0.71
C ALA A 52 -17.68 13.50 -0.65
N ALA A 53 -17.04 13.12 -1.76
CA ALA A 53 -17.64 13.18 -3.09
C ALA A 53 -18.87 12.27 -3.21
N LEU A 54 -18.80 11.03 -2.71
CA LEU A 54 -19.95 10.11 -2.68
C LEU A 54 -21.10 10.65 -1.83
N GLN A 55 -20.81 11.26 -0.67
CA GLN A 55 -21.85 11.87 0.16
C GLN A 55 -22.57 13.02 -0.55
N ARG A 56 -21.82 13.85 -1.29
CA ARG A 56 -22.40 14.93 -2.12
C ARG A 56 -23.28 14.36 -3.23
N LEU A 57 -22.81 13.34 -3.93
CA LEU A 57 -23.58 12.70 -5.00
C LEU A 57 -24.83 12.01 -4.47
N ALA A 58 -24.79 11.41 -3.27
CA ALA A 58 -25.96 10.86 -2.62
C ALA A 58 -27.00 11.93 -2.29
N ALA A 59 -26.56 13.11 -1.80
CA ALA A 59 -27.46 14.24 -1.59
C ALA A 59 -28.09 14.72 -2.92
N ASP A 60 -27.29 14.83 -3.98
CA ASP A 60 -27.78 15.19 -5.31
C ASP A 60 -28.78 14.16 -5.87
N GLU A 61 -28.55 12.86 -5.65
CA GLU A 61 -29.46 11.79 -6.04
C GLU A 61 -30.82 11.91 -5.34
N THR A 62 -30.82 12.21 -4.03
CA THR A 62 -32.07 12.45 -3.30
C THR A 62 -32.83 13.66 -3.83
N ALA A 63 -32.11 14.75 -4.19
CA ALA A 63 -32.71 15.95 -4.76
C ALA A 63 -33.33 15.68 -6.14
N VAL A 64 -32.62 14.95 -7.01
CA VAL A 64 -33.12 14.55 -8.33
C VAL A 64 -34.33 13.63 -8.21
N THR A 65 -34.32 12.70 -7.26
CA THR A 65 -35.44 11.79 -6.99
C THR A 65 -36.68 12.55 -6.56
N ARG A 66 -36.53 13.52 -5.65
CA ARG A 66 -37.63 14.39 -5.22
C ARG A 66 -38.18 15.23 -6.39
N ALA A 67 -37.29 15.82 -7.20
CA ALA A 67 -37.71 16.58 -8.37
C ALA A 67 -38.47 15.70 -9.39
N ALA A 68 -38.05 14.45 -9.57
CA ALA A 68 -38.74 13.50 -10.44
C ALA A 68 -40.17 13.18 -9.92
N GLN A 69 -40.32 12.97 -8.61
CA GLN A 69 -41.64 12.77 -7.98
C GLN A 69 -42.56 13.98 -8.12
N GLU A 70 -42.03 15.20 -7.96
CA GLU A 70 -42.79 16.43 -8.18
C GLU A 70 -43.22 16.59 -9.64
N ILE A 71 -42.36 16.21 -10.60
CA ILE A 71 -42.70 16.21 -12.02
C ILE A 71 -43.80 15.18 -12.33
N GLU A 72 -43.71 13.96 -11.78
CA GLU A 72 -44.77 12.94 -11.93
C GLU A 72 -46.12 13.48 -11.43
N HIS A 73 -46.16 14.07 -10.24
CA HIS A 73 -47.40 14.64 -9.71
C HIS A 73 -47.97 15.75 -10.62
N ARG A 74 -47.11 16.59 -11.21
CA ARG A 74 -47.54 17.62 -12.17
C ARG A 74 -48.06 17.01 -13.47
N ILE A 75 -47.48 15.91 -13.94
CA ILE A 75 -47.96 15.18 -15.12
C ILE A 75 -49.38 14.67 -14.85
N ASP A 76 -49.63 14.06 -13.68
CA ASP A 76 -50.96 13.55 -13.31
C ASP A 76 -52.00 14.67 -13.28
N LEU A 77 -51.67 15.81 -12.67
CA LEU A 77 -52.55 16.98 -12.66
C LEU A 77 -52.85 17.52 -14.07
N CYS A 78 -51.86 17.52 -14.97
CA CYS A 78 -52.07 17.96 -16.35
C CYS A 78 -52.99 17.03 -17.12
N PHE A 79 -52.89 15.72 -16.90
CA PHE A 79 -53.80 14.74 -17.50
C PHE A 79 -55.22 14.88 -16.95
N GLN A 80 -55.38 15.08 -15.63
CA GLN A 80 -56.70 15.35 -15.02
C GLN A 80 -57.33 16.63 -15.56
N ALA A 81 -56.52 17.67 -15.81
CA ALA A 81 -56.98 18.92 -16.39
C ALA A 81 -57.17 18.88 -17.92
N GLY A 82 -56.84 17.77 -18.58
CA GLY A 82 -56.93 17.62 -20.05
C GLY A 82 -55.95 18.51 -20.84
N ASN A 83 -54.91 19.05 -20.19
CA ASN A 83 -53.96 19.95 -20.84
C ASN A 83 -52.75 19.18 -21.40
N GLU A 84 -52.93 18.63 -22.61
CA GLU A 84 -51.91 17.82 -23.27
C GLU A 84 -50.61 18.57 -23.58
N VAL A 85 -50.67 19.88 -23.86
CA VAL A 85 -49.49 20.69 -24.19
C VAL A 85 -48.58 20.76 -22.96
N LEU A 86 -49.17 21.03 -21.80
CA LEU A 86 -48.44 21.11 -20.54
C LEU A 86 -47.98 19.72 -20.07
N ALA A 87 -48.78 18.67 -20.28
CA ALA A 87 -48.38 17.29 -20.01
C ALA A 87 -47.14 16.90 -20.83
N LYS A 88 -47.12 17.20 -22.14
CA LYS A 88 -45.95 16.94 -23.01
C LYS A 88 -44.70 17.70 -22.55
N HIS A 89 -44.87 18.91 -22.03
CA HIS A 89 -43.76 19.69 -21.45
C HIS A 89 -43.16 18.99 -20.22
N PHE A 90 -44.00 18.59 -19.25
CA PHE A 90 -43.51 17.90 -18.06
C PHE A 90 -42.96 16.50 -18.36
N ILE A 91 -43.52 15.77 -19.34
CA ILE A 91 -42.96 14.50 -19.80
C ILE A 91 -41.56 14.70 -20.39
N ARG A 92 -41.35 15.74 -21.20
CA ARG A 92 -40.00 16.09 -21.69
C ARG A 92 -39.06 16.37 -20.52
N GLN A 93 -39.51 17.16 -19.54
CA GLN A 93 -38.73 17.45 -18.34
C GLN A 93 -38.40 16.19 -17.54
N ARG A 94 -39.34 15.23 -17.41
CA ARG A 94 -39.11 13.94 -16.77
C ARG A 94 -38.01 13.14 -17.48
N LEU A 95 -38.09 13.03 -18.80
CA LEU A 95 -37.08 12.32 -19.60
C LEU A 95 -35.68 12.95 -19.48
N GLU A 96 -35.61 14.29 -19.41
CA GLU A 96 -34.35 15.00 -19.16
C GLU A 96 -33.80 14.70 -17.76
N THR A 97 -34.65 14.74 -16.73
CA THR A 97 -34.28 14.40 -15.34
C THR A 97 -33.85 12.94 -15.21
N GLU A 98 -34.55 12.00 -15.84
CA GLU A 98 -34.18 10.57 -15.87
C GLU A 98 -32.83 10.35 -16.55
N ARG A 99 -32.55 11.07 -17.66
CA ARG A 99 -31.26 10.97 -18.34
C ARG A 99 -30.14 11.49 -17.44
N ARG A 100 -30.36 12.60 -16.74
CA ARG A 100 -29.40 13.15 -15.77
C ARG A 100 -29.19 12.19 -14.58
N ALA A 101 -30.26 11.61 -14.06
CA ALA A 101 -30.19 10.60 -12.99
C ALA A 101 -29.34 9.39 -13.41
N LYS A 102 -29.53 8.88 -14.64
CA LYS A 102 -28.71 7.78 -15.17
C LYS A 102 -27.22 8.16 -15.31
N GLN A 103 -26.92 9.40 -15.68
CA GLN A 103 -25.53 9.88 -15.75
C GLN A 103 -24.91 9.99 -14.36
N LEU A 104 -25.66 10.51 -13.40
CA LEU A 104 -25.24 10.61 -12.00
C LEU A 104 -24.99 9.23 -11.39
N ALA A 105 -25.90 8.27 -11.60
CA ALA A 105 -25.75 6.89 -11.13
C ALA A 105 -24.47 6.23 -11.67
N ARG A 106 -24.15 6.43 -12.95
CA ARG A 106 -22.89 5.93 -13.54
C ARG A 106 -21.66 6.57 -12.90
N ALA A 107 -21.69 7.88 -12.63
CA ALA A 107 -20.60 8.57 -11.96
C ALA A 107 -20.40 8.07 -10.52
N VAL A 108 -21.50 7.80 -9.80
CA VAL A 108 -21.47 7.19 -8.46
C VAL A 108 -20.83 5.81 -8.52
N GLU A 109 -21.25 4.94 -9.44
CA GLU A 109 -20.67 3.60 -9.64
C GLU A 109 -19.16 3.67 -9.91
N GLU A 110 -18.72 4.58 -10.78
CA GLU A 110 -17.30 4.76 -11.11
C GLU A 110 -16.47 5.19 -9.90
N ILE A 111 -16.95 6.19 -9.16
CA ILE A 111 -16.28 6.70 -7.95
C ILE A 111 -16.25 5.62 -6.87
N GLN A 112 -17.33 4.86 -6.73
CA GLN A 112 -17.43 3.77 -5.76
C GLN A 112 -16.47 2.62 -6.10
N ALA A 113 -16.38 2.24 -7.38
CA ALA A 113 -15.40 1.26 -7.84
C ALA A 113 -13.96 1.72 -7.57
N ARG A 114 -13.67 3.00 -7.85
CA ARG A 114 -12.36 3.60 -7.55
C ARG A 114 -12.05 3.60 -6.05
N ARG A 115 -13.04 3.88 -5.20
CA ARG A 115 -12.90 3.83 -3.73
C ARG A 115 -12.53 2.44 -3.26
N VAL A 116 -13.25 1.41 -3.72
CA VAL A 116 -13.00 0.01 -3.34
C VAL A 116 -11.61 -0.45 -3.82
N ALA A 117 -11.21 -0.09 -5.04
CA ALA A 117 -9.88 -0.40 -5.54
C ALA A 117 -8.76 0.28 -4.72
N LEU A 118 -8.99 1.53 -4.30
CA LEU A 118 -8.05 2.26 -3.45
C LEU A 118 -7.98 1.66 -2.04
N GLU A 119 -9.12 1.29 -1.44
CA GLU A 119 -9.21 0.58 -0.16
C GLU A 119 -8.40 -0.72 -0.19
N HIS A 120 -8.55 -1.51 -1.25
CA HIS A 120 -7.78 -2.74 -1.44
C HIS A 120 -6.27 -2.46 -1.52
N THR A 121 -5.88 -1.47 -2.32
CA THR A 121 -4.46 -1.08 -2.48
C THR A 121 -3.86 -0.61 -1.15
N ILE A 122 -4.60 0.15 -0.36
CA ILE A 122 -4.19 0.61 0.98
C ILE A 122 -3.99 -0.59 1.91
N ALA A 123 -4.91 -1.56 1.90
CA ALA A 123 -4.81 -2.77 2.71
C ALA A 123 -3.56 -3.60 2.36
N GLU A 124 -3.32 -3.84 1.07
CA GLU A 124 -2.12 -4.55 0.60
C GLU A 124 -0.83 -3.84 1.02
N GLN A 125 -0.79 -2.51 0.90
CA GLN A 125 0.39 -1.73 1.28
C GLN A 125 0.65 -1.72 2.79
N ARG A 126 -0.42 -1.72 3.60
CA ARG A 126 -0.31 -1.86 5.06
C ARG A 126 0.27 -3.22 5.44
N GLU A 127 -0.17 -4.29 4.79
CA GLU A 127 0.38 -5.63 5.01
C GLU A 127 1.87 -5.70 4.61
N GLN A 128 2.22 -5.13 3.46
CA GLN A 128 3.62 -5.05 3.02
C GLN A 128 4.49 -4.25 4.00
N LEU A 129 3.99 -3.13 4.51
CA LEU A 129 4.70 -2.33 5.51
C LEU A 129 4.90 -3.12 6.81
N ALA A 130 3.85 -3.79 7.30
CA ALA A 130 3.93 -4.62 8.49
C ALA A 130 4.97 -5.74 8.34
N ALA A 131 5.03 -6.39 7.18
CA ALA A 131 6.04 -7.41 6.89
C ALA A 131 7.47 -6.82 6.90
N VAL A 132 7.69 -5.66 6.29
CA VAL A 132 9.00 -4.98 6.27
C VAL A 132 9.43 -4.58 7.68
N VAL A 133 8.52 -4.04 8.50
CA VAL A 133 8.79 -3.67 9.90
C VAL A 133 9.11 -4.91 10.74
N GLN A 134 8.36 -6.00 10.58
CA GLN A 134 8.61 -7.26 11.29
C GLN A 134 9.98 -7.83 10.94
N GLN A 135 10.34 -7.84 9.65
CA GLN A 135 11.64 -8.30 9.21
C GLN A 135 12.76 -7.45 9.83
N LEU A 136 12.63 -6.12 9.82
CA LEU A 136 13.60 -5.21 10.45
C LEU A 136 13.80 -5.53 11.94
N ASN A 137 12.71 -5.75 12.70
CA ASN A 137 12.80 -6.10 14.11
C ASN A 137 13.51 -7.45 14.35
N MET A 138 13.27 -8.45 13.51
CA MET A 138 13.98 -9.73 13.61
C MET A 138 15.48 -9.57 13.34
N PHE A 139 15.87 -8.73 12.37
CA PHE A 139 17.28 -8.45 12.09
C PHE A 139 17.96 -7.71 13.25
N THR A 140 17.33 -6.68 13.79
CA THR A 140 17.89 -5.92 14.93
C THR A 140 18.02 -6.78 16.18
N GLU A 141 17.04 -7.65 16.48
CA GLU A 141 17.11 -8.61 17.58
C GLU A 141 18.25 -9.64 17.40
N THR A 142 18.42 -10.16 16.18
CA THR A 142 19.48 -11.14 15.86
C THR A 142 20.87 -10.51 16.03
N ARG A 143 21.04 -9.27 15.56
CA ARG A 143 22.28 -8.49 15.74
C ARG A 143 22.57 -8.19 17.21
N GLN A 144 21.55 -7.80 17.98
CA GLN A 144 21.70 -7.56 19.43
C GLN A 144 22.10 -8.83 20.18
N ARG A 145 21.58 -10.00 19.80
CA ARG A 145 21.99 -11.29 20.40
C ARG A 145 23.45 -11.64 20.08
N GLN A 146 23.90 -11.41 18.84
CA GLN A 146 25.30 -11.61 18.46
C GLN A 146 26.23 -10.64 19.20
N ALA A 147 25.88 -9.35 19.28
CA ALA A 147 26.64 -8.36 20.05
C ALA A 147 26.65 -8.65 21.56
N GLY A 148 25.53 -9.13 22.12
CA GLY A 148 25.43 -9.55 23.52
C GLY A 148 26.26 -10.79 23.85
N ALA A 149 26.37 -11.74 22.92
CA ALA A 149 27.25 -12.92 23.06
C ALA A 149 28.73 -12.53 23.07
N THR A 150 29.13 -11.48 22.36
CA THR A 150 30.50 -10.92 22.40
C THR A 150 30.78 -10.06 23.65
N SER A 151 29.76 -9.68 24.42
CA SER A 151 29.89 -8.81 25.60
C SER A 151 30.09 -9.56 26.93
N ALA A 152 30.30 -10.88 26.91
CA ALA A 152 30.75 -11.66 28.07
C ALA A 152 32.28 -11.58 28.28
N PHE A 153 32.92 -10.49 27.86
CA PHE A 153 34.33 -10.24 28.15
C PHE A 153 34.46 -9.71 29.59
N VAL A 154 34.82 -10.62 30.50
CA VAL A 154 35.34 -10.29 31.83
C VAL A 154 36.73 -9.67 31.64
N PRO A 155 36.98 -8.43 32.12
CA PRO A 155 38.28 -7.80 31.94
C PRO A 155 39.29 -8.47 32.86
N GLY A 156 40.19 -9.30 32.31
CA GLY A 156 41.22 -9.94 33.13
C GLY A 156 42.15 -10.98 32.47
N GLN A 157 41.89 -11.50 31.27
CA GLN A 157 42.83 -12.43 30.62
C GLN A 157 42.91 -12.18 29.11
N GLY A 158 44.04 -11.59 28.68
CA GLY A 158 44.41 -11.45 27.28
C GLY A 158 44.84 -12.79 26.67
N GLY A 159 43.88 -13.63 26.34
CA GLY A 159 44.03 -14.69 25.36
C GLY A 159 43.15 -14.34 24.17
N ALA A 160 43.71 -14.27 22.97
CA ALA A 160 42.91 -14.14 21.75
C ALA A 160 41.99 -15.37 21.66
N VAL A 161 40.71 -15.20 22.03
CA VAL A 161 39.71 -16.25 21.93
C VAL A 161 39.37 -16.37 20.46
N ILE A 162 39.92 -17.39 19.82
CA ILE A 162 39.59 -17.77 18.45
C ILE A 162 38.13 -18.27 18.50
N THR A 163 37.23 -17.57 17.82
CA THR A 163 35.83 -17.98 17.72
C THR A 163 35.66 -19.09 16.69
N ASP A 164 34.58 -19.87 16.79
CA ASP A 164 34.31 -20.97 15.83
C ASP A 164 34.16 -20.42 14.40
N ASP A 165 33.63 -19.20 14.27
CA ASP A 165 33.56 -18.45 13.01
C ASP A 165 34.97 -18.12 12.46
N ASP A 166 35.92 -17.71 13.31
CA ASP A 166 37.31 -17.50 12.90
C ASP A 166 37.97 -18.79 12.39
N VAL A 167 37.61 -19.94 13.00
CA VAL A 167 38.09 -21.26 12.56
C VAL A 167 37.47 -21.65 11.22
N GLU A 168 36.18 -21.42 11.01
CA GLU A 168 35.51 -21.72 9.74
C GLU A 168 36.06 -20.85 8.60
N VAL A 169 36.28 -19.56 8.84
CA VAL A 169 36.87 -18.65 7.86
C VAL A 169 38.30 -19.10 7.51
N ALA A 170 39.12 -19.40 8.51
CA ALA A 170 40.48 -19.91 8.29
C ALA A 170 40.47 -21.27 7.55
N PHE A 171 39.51 -22.14 7.84
CA PHE A 171 39.37 -23.43 7.18
C PHE A 171 38.96 -23.29 5.72
N LEU A 172 38.05 -22.36 5.39
CA LEU A 172 37.66 -22.07 4.01
C LEU A 172 38.80 -21.47 3.20
N GLU A 173 39.59 -20.55 3.79
CA GLU A 173 40.78 -19.99 3.17
C GLU A 173 41.83 -21.07 2.88
N GLU A 174 42.09 -21.95 3.84
CA GLU A 174 43.09 -23.01 3.70
C GLU A 174 42.65 -24.08 2.68
N LYS A 175 41.35 -24.40 2.64
CA LYS A 175 40.77 -25.29 1.62
C LYS A 175 40.90 -24.71 0.20
N ARG A 176 40.69 -23.40 0.04
CA ARG A 176 40.90 -22.70 -1.26
C ARG A 176 42.37 -22.67 -1.65
N ARG A 177 43.27 -22.43 -0.69
CA ARG A 177 44.73 -22.42 -0.91
C ARG A 177 45.23 -23.77 -1.41
N ARG A 178 44.72 -24.87 -0.84
CA ARG A 178 45.05 -26.24 -1.25
C ARG A 178 44.35 -26.71 -2.52
N ALA A 179 43.16 -26.19 -2.82
CA ALA A 179 42.50 -26.42 -4.10
C ALA A 179 43.23 -25.68 -5.25
N GLY A 180 43.77 -24.49 -4.98
CA GLY A 180 44.58 -23.72 -5.94
C GLY A 180 45.95 -24.34 -6.24
N SER A 181 46.59 -24.99 -5.26
CA SER A 181 47.87 -25.69 -5.47
C SER A 181 47.74 -27.06 -6.15
N ALA A 182 46.52 -27.56 -6.37
CA ALA A 182 46.28 -28.80 -7.13
C ALA A 182 46.10 -28.56 -8.65
N GLN A 183 46.05 -27.31 -9.12
CA GLN A 183 45.93 -26.95 -10.54
C GLN A 183 47.16 -26.24 -11.13
N ALA A 184 48.23 -26.04 -10.35
CA ALA A 184 49.51 -25.54 -10.84
C ALA A 184 50.61 -26.57 -10.54
N GLY A 185 50.71 -27.57 -11.43
CA GLY A 185 51.97 -28.27 -11.66
C GLY A 185 52.93 -27.40 -12.44
#